data_AF-A0A7L4QSW3-F1
#
_entry.id   AF-A0A7L4QSW3-F1
#
_cell.length_a   1.000
_cell.length_b   1.000
_cell.length_c   1.000
_cell.angle_alpha   90.00
_cell.angle_beta   90.00
_cell.angle_gamma   90.00
#
_symmetry.space_group_name_H-M   'P 1'
#
loop_
_entity.id
_entity.type
_entity.pdbx_description
1 polymer ?
#
loop_
_entity_poly.entity_id
_entity_poly.type
_entity_poly.pdbx_seq_one_letter_code
_entity_poly.pdbx_strand_id
1 'polypeptide(L)'
;MTRRDDIIRVAGLEPWVLPGREYPHPLPAEVIPFYCYTRDGGHSLLVVLENEYQAGKEPERFIIPAPVKTVLQAGYHLKDGLIWCILPYE
;
A
#
# COMPACT_ATOMS: atom_id res chain seq x y z
N MET A 1 -9.49 15.52 3.06
CA MET A 1 -8.37 14.56 3.12
C MET A 1 -8.73 13.39 2.23
N THR A 2 -7.81 12.89 1.39
CA THR A 2 -8.11 11.69 0.61
C THR A 2 -7.94 10.44 1.48
N ARG A 3 -8.65 9.34 1.18
CA ARG A 3 -8.49 8.06 1.90
C ARG A 3 -7.03 7.61 1.99
N ARG A 4 -6.26 7.89 0.94
CA ARG A 4 -4.82 7.65 0.89
C ARG A 4 -4.06 8.40 1.99
N ASP A 5 -4.33 9.70 2.14
CA ASP A 5 -3.63 10.55 3.10
C ASP A 5 -3.92 10.08 4.53
N ASP A 6 -5.15 9.63 4.80
CA ASP A 6 -5.51 9.04 6.10
C ASP A 6 -4.73 7.75 6.39
N ILE A 7 -4.62 6.84 5.41
CA ILE A 7 -3.84 5.61 5.55
C ILE A 7 -2.36 5.93 5.81
N ILE A 8 -1.77 6.84 5.03
CA ILE A 8 -0.36 7.25 5.18
C ILE A 8 -0.09 7.77 6.59
N ARG A 9 -1.00 8.59 7.12
CA ARG A 9 -0.89 9.15 8.47
C ARG A 9 -1.01 8.08 9.55
N VAL A 10 -2.01 7.21 9.46
CA VAL A 10 -2.23 6.15 10.47
C VAL A 10 -1.09 5.14 10.47
N ALA A 11 -0.53 4.82 9.30
CA ALA A 11 0.62 3.92 9.15
C ALA A 11 1.97 4.58 9.48
N GLY A 12 2.01 5.87 9.83
CA GLY A 12 3.26 6.59 10.14
C GLY A 12 4.21 6.76 8.95
N LEU A 13 3.68 6.72 7.72
CA LEU A 13 4.46 6.76 6.48
C LEU A 13 4.71 8.18 5.95
N GLU A 14 4.13 9.21 6.58
CA GLU A 14 4.24 10.62 6.16
C GLU A 14 5.69 11.08 5.89
N PRO A 15 6.72 10.72 6.70
CA PRO A 15 8.10 11.15 6.43
C PRO A 15 8.73 10.55 5.17
N TRP A 16 8.14 9.47 4.63
CA TRP A 16 8.71 8.66 3.56
C TRP A 16 7.99 8.85 2.22
N VAL A 17 6.73 9.28 2.23
CA VAL A 17 5.93 9.48 1.02
C VAL A 17 6.21 10.85 0.40
N LEU A 18 6.48 10.86 -0.91
CA LEU A 18 6.68 12.06 -1.70
C LEU A 18 5.44 12.36 -2.56
N PRO A 19 4.87 13.58 -2.48
CA PRO A 19 3.70 13.96 -3.26
C PRO A 19 4.04 14.23 -4.74
N GLY A 20 3.01 14.31 -5.58
CA GLY A 20 3.12 14.80 -6.97
C GLY A 20 3.78 13.84 -7.97
N ARG A 21 4.02 12.59 -7.58
CA ARG A 21 4.53 11.54 -8.48
C ARG A 21 3.38 10.68 -8.96
N GLU A 22 3.28 10.48 -10.26
CA GLU A 22 2.27 9.60 -10.88
C GLU A 22 2.91 8.33 -11.41
N TYR A 23 2.17 7.22 -11.42
CA TYR A 23 2.66 5.98 -12.01
C TYR A 23 2.62 6.09 -13.55
N PRO A 24 3.71 5.76 -14.26
CA PRO A 24 3.80 5.99 -15.72
C PRO A 24 2.93 5.04 -16.57
N HIS A 25 2.32 4.03 -15.96
CA HIS A 25 1.47 3.05 -16.64
C HIS A 25 0.05 3.05 -16.05
N PRO A 26 -0.97 2.61 -16.80
CA PRO A 26 -2.30 2.47 -16.24
C PRO A 26 -2.30 1.47 -15.08
N LEU A 27 -2.93 1.86 -13.97
CA LEU A 27 -3.20 0.99 -12.83
C LEU A 27 -4.65 0.50 -12.87
N PRO A 28 -4.95 -0.69 -12.33
CA PRO A 28 -6.32 -1.09 -12.03
C PRO A 28 -7.04 -0.01 -11.21
N ALA A 29 -8.29 0.30 -11.55
CA ALA A 29 -9.02 1.43 -10.96
C ALA A 29 -9.13 1.31 -9.43
N GLU A 30 -9.26 0.08 -8.94
CA GLU A 30 -9.41 -0.23 -7.54
C GLU A 30 -8.12 -0.05 -6.71
N VAL A 31 -6.93 -0.05 -7.34
CA VAL A 31 -5.66 0.16 -6.62
C VAL A 31 -5.18 1.61 -6.63
N ILE A 32 -5.70 2.44 -7.54
CA ILE A 32 -5.34 3.87 -7.64
C ILE A 32 -5.43 4.60 -6.29
N PRO A 33 -6.47 4.40 -5.45
CA PRO A 33 -6.56 5.07 -4.15
C PRO A 33 -5.45 4.70 -3.16
N PHE A 34 -4.69 3.64 -3.42
CA PHE A 34 -3.63 3.13 -2.54
C PHE A 34 -2.23 3.45 -3.08
N TYR A 35 -2.13 4.07 -4.26
CA TYR A 35 -0.86 4.39 -4.86
C TYR A 35 -0.16 5.55 -4.15
N CYS A 36 1.11 5.34 -3.81
CA CYS A 36 2.02 6.34 -3.28
C CYS A 36 3.40 6.23 -3.95
N TYR A 37 4.21 7.26 -3.77
CA TYR A 37 5.62 7.22 -4.13
C TYR A 37 6.45 7.37 -2.87
N THR A 38 7.31 6.42 -2.54
CA THR A 38 8.21 6.53 -1.38
C THR A 38 9.62 6.93 -1.80
N ARG A 39 10.33 7.60 -0.89
CA ARG A 39 11.70 8.09 -1.12
C ARG A 39 12.70 6.97 -1.45
N ASP A 40 12.49 5.79 -0.86
CA ASP A 40 13.38 4.62 -0.90
C ASP A 40 12.90 3.52 -1.86
N GLY A 41 11.59 3.27 -1.92
CA GLY A 41 10.97 2.22 -2.73
C GLY A 41 10.39 2.68 -4.06
N GLY A 42 10.26 4.00 -4.27
CA GLY A 42 9.71 4.57 -5.50
C GLY A 42 8.21 4.31 -5.63
N HIS A 43 7.75 3.84 -6.79
CA HIS A 43 6.32 3.63 -7.07
C HIS A 43 5.76 2.42 -6.30
N SER A 44 4.85 2.68 -5.36
CA SER A 44 4.35 1.69 -4.41
C SER A 44 2.82 1.74 -4.27
N LEU A 45 2.26 0.64 -3.79
CA LEU A 45 0.90 0.54 -3.28
C LEU A 45 0.95 0.36 -1.76
N LEU A 46 0.05 1.03 -1.05
CA LEU A 46 -0.19 0.82 0.36
C LEU A 46 -0.98 -0.49 0.51
N VAL A 47 -0.34 -1.51 1.08
CA VAL A 47 -0.91 -2.85 1.22
C VAL A 47 -0.78 -3.34 2.65
N VAL A 48 -1.78 -4.06 3.14
CA VAL A 48 -1.69 -4.87 4.36
C VAL A 48 -0.92 -6.14 4.02
N LEU A 49 0.17 -6.41 4.75
CA LEU A 49 0.87 -7.69 4.66
C LEU A 49 0.06 -8.79 5.32
N GLU A 50 -0.60 -9.59 4.50
CA GLU A 50 -1.52 -10.63 4.96
C GLU A 50 -0.78 -11.75 5.70
N ASN A 51 0.42 -12.10 5.26
CA ASN A 51 1.26 -13.10 5.90
C ASN A 51 1.85 -12.65 7.25
N GLU A 52 1.85 -11.35 7.54
CA GLU A 52 2.30 -10.82 8.84
C GLU A 52 1.13 -10.41 9.75
N TYR A 53 -0.06 -10.24 9.18
CA TYR A 53 -1.24 -9.80 9.91
C TYR A 53 -1.59 -10.75 11.07
N GLN A 54 -1.80 -10.16 12.24
CA GLN A 54 -2.21 -10.89 13.44
C GLN A 54 -3.71 -10.68 13.68
N ALA A 55 -4.47 -11.77 13.69
CA ALA A 55 -5.91 -11.72 13.92
C ALA A 55 -6.27 -10.96 15.21
N GLY A 56 -7.22 -10.04 15.10
CA GLY A 56 -7.67 -9.18 16.21
C GLY A 56 -6.84 -7.91 16.42
N LYS A 57 -5.79 -7.69 15.61
CA LYS A 57 -5.09 -6.39 15.54
C LYS A 57 -5.69 -5.51 14.44
N GLU A 58 -5.45 -4.21 14.57
CA GLU A 58 -5.78 -3.19 13.57
C GLU A 58 -4.94 -3.46 12.29
N PRO A 59 -5.57 -3.70 11.13
CA PRO A 59 -4.85 -3.96 9.86
C PRO A 59 -3.90 -2.84 9.46
N GLU A 60 -4.21 -1.60 9.83
CA GLU A 60 -3.42 -0.40 9.51
C GLU A 60 -1.99 -0.46 10.06
N ARG A 61 -1.76 -1.25 11.13
CA ARG A 61 -0.43 -1.48 11.71
C ARG A 61 0.46 -2.39 10.87
N PHE A 62 -0.12 -3.09 9.91
CA PHE A 62 0.56 -4.00 8.99
C PHE A 62 0.58 -3.43 7.57
N ILE A 63 0.23 -2.15 7.41
CA ILE A 63 0.31 -1.47 6.11
C ILE A 63 1.75 -1.09 5.83
N ILE A 64 2.23 -1.49 4.67
CA ILE A 64 3.52 -1.07 4.13
C ILE A 64 3.36 -0.50 2.72
N PRO A 65 4.29 0.35 2.28
CA PRO A 65 4.48 0.61 0.86
C PRO A 65 5.19 -0.58 0.21
N ALA A 66 4.53 -1.26 -0.71
CA ALA A 66 5.13 -2.32 -1.52
C ALA A 66 5.21 -1.92 -3.00
N PRO A 67 6.28 -2.26 -3.75
CA PRO A 67 6.41 -1.85 -5.15
C PRO A 67 5.22 -2.31 -5.99
N VAL A 68 4.68 -1.40 -6.82
CA VAL A 68 3.48 -1.67 -7.65
C VAL A 68 3.60 -2.99 -8.41
N LYS A 69 4.74 -3.20 -9.09
CA LYS A 69 4.96 -4.41 -9.90
C LYS A 69 4.90 -5.68 -9.06
N THR A 70 5.48 -5.66 -7.87
CA THR A 70 5.51 -6.81 -6.96
C THR A 70 4.10 -7.16 -6.50
N VAL A 71 3.30 -6.17 -6.09
CA VAL A 71 1.90 -6.38 -5.65
C VAL A 71 1.05 -6.94 -6.79
N LEU A 72 1.15 -6.37 -7.99
CA LEU A 72 0.38 -6.85 -9.14
C LEU A 72 0.78 -8.26 -9.58
N GLN A 73 2.07 -8.62 -9.47
CA GLN A 73 2.58 -9.96 -9.79
C GLN A 73 2.20 -11.02 -8.75
N ALA A 74 2.26 -10.67 -7.46
CA ALA A 74 1.86 -11.56 -6.37
C ALA A 74 0.33 -11.78 -6.34
N GLY A 75 -0.42 -10.82 -6.87
CA GLY A 75 -1.87 -10.77 -6.74
C GLY A 75 -2.29 -10.15 -5.41
N TYR A 76 -3.50 -9.62 -5.37
CA TYR A 76 -4.06 -8.96 -4.20
C TYR A 76 -5.56 -9.20 -4.13
N HIS A 77 -6.14 -8.91 -2.97
CA HIS A 77 -7.58 -8.81 -2.83
C HIS A 77 -7.97 -7.58 -2.01
N LEU A 78 -9.19 -7.10 -2.23
CA LEU A 78 -9.77 -6.02 -1.43
C LEU A 78 -10.59 -6.60 -0.29
N LYS A 79 -10.32 -6.12 0.92
CA LYS A 79 -11.07 -6.47 2.12
C LYS A 79 -11.12 -5.26 3.04
N ASP A 80 -12.33 -4.92 3.48
CA ASP A 80 -12.62 -3.76 4.34
C ASP A 80 -12.07 -2.43 3.77
N GLY A 81 -12.00 -2.35 2.44
CA GLY A 81 -11.46 -1.21 1.71
C GLY A 81 -9.95 -1.00 1.88
N LEU A 82 -9.21 -2.06 2.15
CA LEU A 82 -7.75 -2.12 2.11
C LEU A 82 -7.31 -3.16 1.06
N ILE A 83 -6.12 -2.98 0.50
CA ILE A 83 -5.47 -3.99 -0.34
C ILE A 83 -4.72 -4.94 0.57
N TRP A 84 -5.01 -6.23 0.46
CA TRP A 84 -4.33 -7.31 1.17
C TRP A 84 -3.51 -8.11 0.19
N CYS A 85 -2.25 -8.38 0.54
CA CYS A 85 -1.31 -9.08 -0.31
C CYS A 85 -0.38 -9.94 0.53
N ILE A 86 -0.04 -11.12 0.00
CA ILE A 86 1.01 -11.97 0.55
C ILE A 86 2.29 -11.64 -0.22
N LEU A 87 3.27 -11.06 0.47
CA LEU A 87 4.55 -10.68 -0.12
C LEU A 87 5.69 -11.40 0.61
N PRO A 88 6.71 -11.89 -0.12
CA PRO A 88 7.83 -12.62 0.47
C PRO A 88 8.86 -11.66 1.08
N TYR A 89 8.43 -10.81 2.01
CA TYR A 89 9.36 -10.04 2.85
C TYR A 89 9.81 -10.93 4.01
N GLU A 90 11.13 -10.98 4.22
CA GLU A 90 11.80 -11.76 5.28
C GLU A 90 12.14 -10.88 6.48
#